data_AF-E9S8F7-F1
#
_entry.id   AF-E9S8F7-F1
#
_cell.length_a   1.000
_cell.length_b   1.000
_cell.length_c   1.000
_cell.angle_alpha   90.00
_cell.angle_beta   90.00
_cell.angle_gamma   90.00
#
_symmetry.space_group_name_H-M   'P 1'
#
loop_
_entity.id
_entity.type
_entity.pdbx_description
1 polymer ?
#
loop_
_entity_poly.entity_id
_entity_poly.type
_entity_poly.pdbx_seq_one_letter_code
_entity_poly.pdbx_strand_id
1 'polypeptide(L)'
;MFEWNTWRAMTILDGGNIVENIKSDDNGNPFSTASGNMADIVCDYGKFALAVEVTMQSGQKQYEMEGEPVSRHLAKLKNETGKEAYCFFIAPKSMNPA
;
A
#
# COMPACT_ATOMS: atom_id res chain seq x y z
N MET A 1 -0.55 -6.59 10.89
CA MET A 1 -1.69 -5.95 11.61
C MET A 1 -2.03 -4.56 11.06
N PHE A 2 -1.04 -3.66 10.87
CA PHE A 2 -1.31 -2.32 10.32
C PHE A 2 -1.78 -2.35 8.86
N GLU A 3 -1.09 -3.07 7.98
CA GLU A 3 -1.51 -3.33 6.58
C GLU A 3 -2.93 -3.92 6.54
N TRP A 4 -3.20 -4.93 7.37
CA TRP A 4 -4.49 -5.59 7.45
C TRP A 4 -5.66 -4.68 7.84
N ASN A 5 -5.48 -3.86 8.87
CA ASN A 5 -6.52 -2.91 9.27
C ASN A 5 -6.73 -1.83 8.21
N THR A 6 -5.66 -1.39 7.54
CA THR A 6 -5.77 -0.48 6.41
C THR A 6 -6.50 -1.13 5.24
N TRP A 7 -6.21 -2.39 4.91
CA TRP A 7 -6.92 -3.13 3.85
C TRP A 7 -8.41 -3.25 4.15
N ARG A 8 -8.79 -3.60 5.38
CA ARG A 8 -10.19 -3.63 5.81
C ARG A 8 -10.86 -2.26 5.62
N ALA A 9 -10.16 -1.19 5.98
CA ALA A 9 -10.67 0.17 5.78
C ALA A 9 -10.85 0.51 4.29
N MET A 10 -9.88 0.18 3.43
CA MET A 10 -9.99 0.38 1.98
C MET A 10 -11.18 -0.40 1.41
N THR A 11 -11.38 -1.64 1.87
CA THR A 11 -12.51 -2.49 1.46
C THR A 11 -13.87 -1.88 1.82
N ILE A 12 -13.97 -1.26 2.99
CA ILE A 12 -15.21 -0.61 3.45
C ILE A 12 -15.54 0.67 2.68
N LEU A 13 -14.54 1.41 2.20
CA LEU A 13 -14.75 2.74 1.62
C LEU A 13 -15.50 2.74 0.28
N ASP A 14 -15.23 1.78 -0.61
CA ASP A 14 -15.87 1.75 -1.93
C ASP A 14 -16.26 0.34 -2.40
N GLY A 15 -15.80 -0.72 -1.73
CA GLY A 15 -16.11 -2.10 -2.14
C GLY A 15 -15.67 -2.48 -3.57
N GLY A 16 -14.76 -1.69 -4.17
CA GLY A 16 -14.16 -1.94 -5.48
C GLY A 16 -13.34 -3.24 -5.55
N ASN A 17 -12.64 -3.47 -6.66
CA ASN A 17 -11.76 -4.63 -6.79
C ASN A 17 -10.45 -4.39 -6.04
N ILE A 18 -10.44 -4.73 -4.77
CA ILE A 18 -9.31 -4.49 -3.88
C ILE A 18 -8.53 -5.79 -3.72
N VAL A 19 -7.36 -5.82 -4.32
CA VAL A 19 -6.45 -6.98 -4.30
C VAL A 19 -5.36 -6.68 -3.27
N GLU A 20 -5.36 -7.45 -2.18
CA GLU A 20 -4.25 -7.42 -1.23
C GLU A 20 -3.05 -8.20 -1.77
N ASN A 21 -1.84 -7.70 -1.50
CA ASN A 21 -0.61 -8.50 -1.63
C ASN A 21 -0.21 -9.15 -0.30
N ILE A 22 -1.08 -9.07 0.70
CA ILE A 22 -0.94 -9.70 2.01
C ILE A 22 -1.20 -11.20 1.83
N LYS A 23 -0.27 -12.04 2.31
CA LYS A 23 -0.54 -13.48 2.40
C LYS A 23 -1.35 -13.74 3.66
N SER A 24 -2.60 -14.13 3.45
CA SER A 24 -3.56 -14.47 4.50
C SER A 24 -3.57 -15.99 4.73
N ASP A 25 -3.71 -16.43 5.98
CA ASP A 25 -3.92 -17.84 6.32
C ASP A 25 -5.37 -18.29 6.06
N ASP A 26 -5.67 -19.57 6.27
CA ASP A 26 -7.01 -20.14 6.05
C ASP A 26 -8.11 -19.52 6.93
N ASN A 27 -7.73 -18.78 7.98
CA ASN A 27 -8.64 -18.06 8.86
C ASN A 27 -8.78 -16.58 8.48
N GLY A 28 -8.14 -16.14 7.39
CA GLY A 28 -8.08 -14.75 6.97
C GLY A 28 -7.21 -13.89 7.89
N ASN A 29 -6.23 -14.44 8.59
CA ASN A 29 -5.25 -13.65 9.33
C ASN A 29 -4.02 -13.37 8.46
N PRO A 30 -3.47 -12.14 8.50
CA PRO A 30 -2.26 -11.79 7.76
C PRO A 30 -1.04 -12.50 8.39
N PHE A 31 -0.29 -13.27 7.59
CA PHE A 31 0.91 -13.97 8.08
C PHE A 31 2.24 -13.43 7.51
N SER A 32 2.22 -12.68 6.41
CA SER A 32 3.42 -11.98 5.91
C SER A 32 3.11 -10.60 5.33
N THR A 33 4.12 -9.72 5.35
CA THR A 33 4.14 -8.46 4.59
C THR A 33 4.11 -8.75 3.09
N ALA A 34 3.79 -7.73 2.28
CA ALA A 34 3.81 -7.85 0.84
C ALA A 34 5.18 -8.33 0.31
N SER A 35 5.16 -9.04 -0.80
CA SER A 35 6.39 -9.50 -1.46
C SER A 35 7.16 -8.28 -1.97
N GLY A 36 8.48 -8.25 -1.77
CA GLY A 36 9.31 -7.16 -2.30
C GLY A 36 9.05 -6.93 -3.79
N ASN A 37 9.02 -5.67 -4.22
CA ASN A 37 8.70 -5.20 -5.59
C ASN A 37 7.21 -4.98 -5.93
N MET A 38 6.32 -4.91 -4.93
CA MET A 38 4.93 -4.49 -5.08
C MET A 38 4.47 -3.65 -3.88
N ALA A 39 3.42 -2.85 -4.07
CA ALA A 39 2.79 -2.11 -2.99
C ALA A 39 2.09 -3.04 -1.98
N ASP A 40 1.93 -2.58 -0.75
CA ASP A 40 1.29 -3.35 0.33
C ASP A 40 -0.15 -3.76 -0.06
N ILE A 41 -0.93 -2.81 -0.59
CA ILE A 41 -2.31 -3.04 -1.07
C ILE A 41 -2.50 -2.33 -2.41
N VAL A 42 -3.19 -2.98 -3.34
CA VAL A 42 -3.61 -2.37 -4.61
C VAL A 42 -5.13 -2.35 -4.68
N CYS A 43 -5.69 -1.15 -4.86
CA CYS A 43 -7.12 -0.97 -5.07
C CYS A 43 -7.39 -0.57 -6.53
N ASP A 44 -8.25 -1.31 -7.22
CA ASP A 44 -8.80 -0.90 -8.52
C ASP A 44 -10.22 -0.37 -8.34
N TYR A 45 -10.38 0.95 -8.47
CA TYR A 45 -11.67 1.65 -8.40
C TYR A 45 -12.27 1.91 -9.80
N GLY A 46 -11.83 1.16 -10.81
CA GLY A 46 -12.30 1.24 -12.18
C GLY A 46 -11.68 2.41 -12.95
N LYS A 47 -11.88 3.65 -12.48
CA LYS A 47 -11.38 4.88 -13.12
C LYS A 47 -9.91 5.18 -12.83
N PHE A 48 -9.44 4.77 -11.67
CA PHE A 48 -8.06 4.96 -11.22
C PHE A 48 -7.62 3.75 -10.39
N ALA A 49 -6.31 3.57 -10.30
CA ALA A 49 -5.69 2.61 -9.39
C ALA A 49 -5.11 3.34 -8.18
N LEU A 50 -5.11 2.68 -7.02
CA LEU A 50 -4.53 3.20 -5.79
C LEU A 50 -3.53 2.18 -5.24
N ALA A 51 -2.27 2.57 -5.16
CA ALA A 51 -1.31 1.91 -4.29
C ALA A 51 -1.52 2.44 -2.87
N VAL A 52 -1.65 1.56 -1.88
CA VAL A 52 -1.63 1.95 -0.47
C VAL A 52 -0.38 1.35 0.14
N GLU A 53 0.42 2.21 0.74
CA GLU A 53 1.71 1.88 1.35
C GLU A 53 1.65 2.32 2.80
N VAL A 54 1.97 1.42 3.72
CA VAL A 54 1.84 1.69 5.13
C VAL A 54 3.14 1.42 5.85
N THR A 55 3.48 2.28 6.81
CA THR A 55 4.69 2.08 7.59
C THR A 55 4.50 2.45 9.05
N MET A 56 5.09 1.65 9.91
CA MET A 56 5.25 1.98 11.33
C MET A 56 6.56 2.74 11.59
N GLN A 57 7.39 2.89 10.57
CA GLN A 57 8.65 3.62 10.68
C GLN A 57 8.39 5.13 10.76
N SER A 58 9.38 5.85 11.30
CA SER A 58 9.31 7.31 11.42
C SER A 58 10.69 7.94 11.31
N GLY A 59 10.73 9.21 10.92
CA GLY A 59 11.95 10.01 10.82
C GLY A 59 12.86 9.54 9.69
N GLN A 60 14.18 9.64 9.88
CA GLN A 60 15.17 9.35 8.84
C GLN A 60 15.04 7.92 8.27
N LYS A 61 14.77 6.93 9.12
CA LYS A 61 14.60 5.53 8.67
C LYS A 61 13.43 5.36 7.71
N GLN A 62 12.32 6.05 7.96
CA GLN A 62 11.16 6.04 7.04
C GLN A 62 11.54 6.65 5.68
N TYR A 63 12.28 7.75 5.68
CA TYR A 63 12.74 8.36 4.43
C TYR A 63 13.63 7.38 3.63
N GLU A 64 14.60 6.75 4.30
CA GLU A 64 15.54 5.81 3.68
C GLU A 64 14.86 4.54 3.16
N MET A 65 13.91 4.00 3.92
CA MET A 65 13.28 2.72 3.61
C MET A 65 12.11 2.84 2.64
N GLU A 66 11.35 3.95 2.69
CA GLU A 66 10.09 4.07 1.94
C GLU A 66 10.23 4.98 0.70
N GLY A 67 11.24 5.86 0.65
CA GLY A 67 11.36 6.86 -0.42
C GLY A 67 11.42 6.26 -1.82
N GLU A 68 12.39 5.36 -2.07
CA GLU A 68 12.51 4.69 -3.37
C GLU A 68 11.38 3.68 -3.62
N PRO A 69 11.07 2.76 -2.68
CA PRO A 69 10.11 1.69 -2.98
C PRO A 69 8.72 2.20 -3.30
N VAL A 70 8.20 3.16 -2.53
CA VAL A 70 6.87 3.76 -2.75
C VAL A 70 6.77 4.37 -4.15
N SER A 71 7.79 5.12 -4.55
CA SER A 71 7.83 5.76 -5.86
C SER A 71 7.88 4.73 -7.00
N ARG A 72 8.68 3.68 -6.84
CA ARG A 72 8.80 2.59 -7.82
C ARG A 72 7.50 1.79 -7.93
N HIS A 73 6.83 1.50 -6.81
CA HIS A 73 5.57 0.75 -6.80
C HIS A 73 4.45 1.53 -7.50
N LEU A 74 4.36 2.84 -7.27
CA LEU A 74 3.41 3.71 -7.98
C LEU A 74 3.65 3.72 -9.50
N ALA A 75 4.91 3.88 -9.92
CA ALA A 75 5.26 3.89 -11.34
C ALA A 75 4.93 2.54 -12.01
N LYS A 76 5.21 1.42 -11.33
CA LYS A 76 4.87 0.08 -11.80
C LYS A 76 3.36 -0.12 -11.94
N LEU A 77 2.59 0.26 -10.92
CA LEU A 77 1.13 0.17 -10.95
C LEU A 77 0.53 0.97 -12.12
N LYS A 78 1.03 2.19 -12.35
CA LYS A 78 0.62 3.03 -13.49
C LYS A 78 0.88 2.32 -14.81
N ASN A 79 2.06 1.73 -14.98
CA ASN A 79 2.45 1.03 -16.21
C ASN A 79 1.64 -0.25 -16.46
N GLU A 80 1.39 -1.04 -15.40
CA GLU A 80 0.68 -2.31 -15.51
C GLU A 80 -0.82 -2.14 -15.75
N THR A 81 -1.43 -1.10 -15.15
CA THR A 81 -2.87 -0.85 -15.29
C THR A 81 -3.22 0.04 -16.48
N GLY A 82 -2.31 0.89 -16.94
CA GLY A 82 -2.58 1.92 -17.95
C GLY A 82 -3.56 3.00 -17.47
N LYS A 83 -3.87 3.05 -16.17
CA LYS A 83 -4.80 4.01 -15.55
C LYS A 83 -4.03 5.14 -14.90
N GLU A 84 -4.72 6.23 -14.58
CA GLU A 84 -4.19 7.14 -13.57
C GLU A 84 -4.05 6.37 -12.25
N ALA A 85 -2.90 6.57 -11.60
CA ALA A 85 -2.53 5.85 -10.40
C ALA A 85 -2.11 6.85 -9.33
N TYR A 86 -2.58 6.62 -8.11
CA TYR A 86 -2.24 7.41 -6.94
C TYR A 86 -1.58 6.53 -5.89
N CYS A 87 -0.84 7.13 -4.98
CA CYS A 87 -0.31 6.46 -3.79
C CYS A 87 -0.90 7.10 -2.54
N PHE A 88 -1.52 6.30 -1.68
CA PHE A 88 -1.89 6.71 -0.33
C PHE A 88 -0.88 6.14 0.66
N PHE A 89 0.07 6.97 1.07
CA PHE A 89 1.07 6.63 2.06
C PHE A 89 0.56 6.93 3.48
N ILE A 90 0.51 5.91 4.34
CA ILE A 90 -0.07 6.02 5.69
C ILE A 90 0.98 5.67 6.73
N ALA A 91 1.24 6.60 7.63
CA ALA A 91 2.14 6.40 8.76
C ALA A 91 1.54 7.03 10.03
N PRO A 92 1.72 6.41 11.22
CA PRO A 92 1.28 7.01 12.48
C PRO A 92 1.96 8.34 12.79
N LYS A 93 3.16 8.56 12.25
CA LYS A 93 3.89 9.82 12.33
C LYS A 93 4.32 10.22 10.93
N SER A 94 4.05 11.48 10.58
CA SER A 94 4.53 12.05 9.32
C SER A 94 6.05 12.05 9.31
N MET A 95 6.61 11.87 8.12
CA MET A 95 8.02 12.10 7.87
C MET A 95 8.33 13.52 8.33
N ASN A 96 9.17 13.66 9.36
CA ASN A 96 9.66 14.98 9.73
C ASN A 96 10.70 15.31 8.65
N PRO A 97 10.47 16.29 7.75
CA PRO A 97 11.59 16.81 7.00
C PRO A 97 12.54 17.38 8.05
N ALA A 98 13.81 17.01 7.96
CA ALA A 98 14.85 17.69 8.72
C ALA A 98 14.74 19.21 8.54
#